data_AF-A0A2S6HJ60-F1
#
_entry.id   AF-A0A2S6HJ60-F1
#
_cell.length_a   1.000
_cell.length_b   1.000
_cell.length_c   1.000
_cell.angle_alpha   90.00
_cell.angle_beta   90.00
_cell.angle_gamma   90.00
#
_symmetry.space_group_name_H-M   'P 1'
#
loop_
_entity.id
_entity.type
_entity.pdbx_description
1 polymer ?
#
loop_
_entity_poly.entity_id
_entity_poly.type
_entity_poly.pdbx_seq_one_letter_code
_entity_poly.pdbx_strand_id
1 'polypeptide(L)'
;MALQPFYTVTDWQNLPSQKTALNRTNLIHTENGVKELDNRTVQLDANKADKSQINALVRDVSVDDNGIFTITYQNGSVKTYDLDIEKVVLNFDINDQNQLVLTLADGTQKIIDLTRFVYSVDSTATVSMQINDRTITAMIVNGSVTMEKLDAAIQTEFRQYMLDAQSARDAALNYQKFTKRYVFGDQDFPGSENDCAKFYYEQTKDDATTSGQNAQQAADSAVVSTTQAGIATTKAAAATAAANQTAADVLTTTQKATAAGASEQVARDKAAQAGVSQTAAGQSAAAAQNSALMAKRYVEGGVVPEDTEDNAKWYWQQVQILKAQVDQAAKISIPQFYVDMSKMQLKSRTAAKGISFRLEAGKFIGKEILQ
;
A
#
# COMPACT_ATOMS: atom_id res chain seq x y z
N MET A 1 35.48 -112.91 -111.59
CA MET A 1 36.29 -113.20 -112.80
C MET A 1 35.32 -113.18 -113.95
N ALA A 2 35.52 -112.32 -114.95
CA ALA A 2 34.56 -112.17 -116.05
C ALA A 2 34.49 -113.46 -116.87
N LEU A 3 33.28 -113.90 -117.22
CA LEU A 3 33.10 -115.04 -118.12
C LEU A 3 33.76 -114.75 -119.48
N GLN A 4 34.27 -115.80 -120.13
CA GLN A 4 34.88 -115.73 -121.45
C GLN A 4 34.16 -116.71 -122.39
N PRO A 5 34.14 -116.43 -123.72
CA PRO A 5 33.63 -117.39 -124.68
C PRO A 5 34.39 -118.71 -124.57
N PHE A 6 33.66 -119.80 -124.45
CA PHE A 6 34.18 -121.15 -124.29
C PHE A 6 33.88 -122.03 -125.51
N TYR A 7 32.76 -121.78 -126.19
CA TYR A 7 32.28 -122.66 -127.25
C TYR A 7 32.90 -122.35 -128.62
N THR A 8 33.42 -123.38 -129.28
CA THR A 8 33.96 -123.33 -130.65
C THR A 8 33.16 -124.23 -131.58
N VAL A 9 32.91 -123.75 -132.79
CA VAL A 9 32.16 -124.50 -133.81
C VAL A 9 33.06 -125.57 -134.42
N THR A 10 32.55 -126.79 -134.48
CA THR A 10 33.19 -127.94 -135.12
C THR A 10 33.11 -127.80 -136.65
N ASP A 11 34.20 -128.11 -137.36
CA ASP A 11 34.18 -128.13 -138.83
C ASP A 11 33.54 -129.43 -139.36
N TRP A 12 32.21 -129.42 -139.47
CA TRP A 12 31.45 -130.55 -139.99
C TRP A 12 31.71 -130.81 -141.49
N GLN A 13 31.65 -132.07 -141.92
CA GLN A 13 31.87 -132.50 -143.31
C GLN A 13 30.79 -133.52 -143.76
N ASN A 14 30.43 -133.50 -145.05
CA ASN A 14 29.50 -134.47 -145.66
C ASN A 14 30.26 -135.69 -146.24
N LEU A 15 29.55 -136.80 -146.54
CA LEU A 15 30.15 -137.97 -147.20
C LEU A 15 30.85 -137.60 -148.52
N PRO A 16 31.94 -138.30 -148.89
CA PRO A 16 32.42 -139.55 -148.31
C PRO A 16 33.32 -139.43 -147.06
N SER A 17 33.48 -138.23 -146.48
CA SER A 17 34.34 -138.05 -145.29
C SER A 17 33.88 -138.92 -144.11
N GLN A 18 34.82 -139.68 -143.52
CA GLN A 18 34.57 -140.48 -142.31
C GLN A 18 34.77 -139.70 -141.00
N LYS A 19 35.18 -138.42 -141.07
CA LYS A 19 35.57 -137.64 -139.87
C LYS A 19 34.38 -137.12 -139.06
N THR A 20 33.23 -136.92 -139.69
CA THR A 20 32.03 -136.36 -139.04
C THR A 20 30.75 -136.93 -139.65
N ALA A 21 29.64 -136.91 -138.91
CA ALA A 21 28.35 -137.38 -139.40
C ALA A 21 27.83 -136.55 -140.59
N LEU A 22 27.09 -137.20 -141.49
CA LEU A 22 26.39 -136.56 -142.62
C LEU A 22 25.50 -135.41 -142.15
N ASN A 23 25.50 -134.29 -142.88
CA ASN A 23 24.67 -133.08 -142.72
C ASN A 23 25.38 -131.85 -142.08
N ARG A 24 26.47 -131.39 -142.72
CA ARG A 24 27.26 -130.20 -142.35
C ARG A 24 26.42 -128.96 -142.08
N THR A 25 25.48 -128.65 -142.96
CA THR A 25 24.75 -127.37 -142.93
C THR A 25 23.91 -127.21 -141.66
N ASN A 26 23.10 -128.21 -141.31
CA ASN A 26 22.21 -128.11 -140.16
C ASN A 26 22.97 -128.11 -138.83
N LEU A 27 24.07 -128.88 -138.74
CA LEU A 27 24.90 -128.94 -137.54
C LEU A 27 25.65 -127.61 -137.31
N ILE A 28 26.21 -127.02 -138.38
CA ILE A 28 26.82 -125.68 -138.29
C ILE A 28 25.81 -124.62 -137.83
N HIS A 29 24.55 -124.67 -138.28
CA HIS A 29 23.53 -123.74 -137.80
C HIS A 29 23.26 -123.86 -136.30
N THR A 30 23.12 -125.09 -135.79
CA THR A 30 22.90 -125.34 -134.35
C THR A 30 24.09 -124.88 -133.53
N GLU A 31 25.31 -125.24 -133.92
CA GLU A 31 26.53 -124.86 -133.20
C GLU A 31 26.78 -123.35 -133.22
N ASN A 32 26.46 -122.67 -134.33
CA ASN A 32 26.49 -121.20 -134.36
C ASN A 32 25.50 -120.58 -133.36
N GLY A 33 24.31 -121.18 -133.19
CA GLY A 33 23.36 -120.76 -132.15
C GLY A 33 23.91 -120.95 -130.73
N VAL A 34 24.61 -122.06 -130.48
CA VAL A 34 25.28 -122.30 -129.18
C VAL A 34 26.38 -121.27 -128.94
N LYS A 35 27.20 -120.97 -129.95
CA LYS A 35 28.24 -119.93 -129.88
C LYS A 35 27.65 -118.55 -129.56
N GLU A 36 26.51 -118.21 -130.16
CA GLU A 36 25.84 -116.94 -129.91
C GLU A 36 25.26 -116.84 -128.50
N LEU A 37 24.70 -117.93 -127.96
CA LEU A 37 24.23 -117.98 -126.56
C LEU A 37 25.38 -117.81 -125.56
N ASP A 38 26.52 -118.43 -125.84
CA ASP A 38 27.74 -118.27 -125.04
C ASP A 38 28.19 -116.79 -125.01
N ASN A 39 28.27 -116.15 -126.17
CA ASN A 39 28.60 -114.72 -126.29
C ASN A 39 27.65 -113.81 -125.50
N ARG A 40 26.33 -114.05 -125.56
CA ARG A 40 25.34 -113.26 -124.80
C ARG A 40 25.47 -113.43 -123.29
N THR A 41 25.85 -114.62 -122.85
CA THR A 41 26.08 -114.90 -121.43
C THR A 41 27.27 -114.09 -120.91
N VAL A 42 28.35 -113.99 -121.70
CA VAL A 42 29.50 -113.13 -121.40
C VAL A 42 29.08 -111.65 -121.34
N GLN A 43 28.24 -111.17 -122.26
CA GLN A 43 27.77 -109.78 -122.24
C GLN A 43 26.88 -109.46 -121.02
N LEU A 44 26.00 -110.39 -120.61
CA LEU A 44 25.18 -110.22 -119.40
C LEU A 44 26.04 -110.17 -118.14
N ASP A 45 27.10 -110.98 -118.07
CA ASP A 45 28.07 -110.95 -116.98
C ASP A 45 28.86 -109.64 -116.93
N ALA A 46 29.18 -109.05 -118.08
CA ALA A 46 29.85 -107.75 -118.18
C ALA A 46 28.94 -106.56 -117.82
N ASN A 47 27.64 -106.65 -118.10
CA ASN A 47 26.69 -105.56 -117.88
C ASN A 47 25.99 -105.58 -116.50
N LYS A 48 26.09 -106.68 -115.74
CA LYS A 48 25.51 -106.72 -114.39
C LYS A 48 26.31 -105.81 -113.44
N ALA A 49 25.62 -105.07 -112.59
CA ALA A 49 26.27 -104.26 -111.57
C ALA A 49 27.02 -105.15 -110.57
N ASP A 50 28.21 -104.71 -110.15
CA ASP A 50 28.99 -105.45 -109.17
C ASP A 50 28.25 -105.47 -107.82
N LYS A 51 28.22 -106.65 -107.20
CA LYS A 51 27.63 -106.86 -105.88
C LYS A 51 28.25 -105.91 -104.84
N SER A 52 29.54 -105.58 -105.00
CA SER A 52 30.24 -104.62 -104.12
C SER A 52 29.64 -103.20 -104.19
N GLN A 53 29.24 -102.76 -105.38
CA GLN A 53 28.66 -101.43 -105.60
C GLN A 53 27.21 -101.38 -105.15
N ILE A 54 26.42 -102.42 -105.42
CA ILE A 54 25.02 -102.52 -104.95
C ILE A 54 24.98 -102.49 -103.42
N ASN A 55 25.89 -103.19 -102.76
CA ASN A 55 25.98 -103.25 -101.30
C ASN A 55 26.21 -101.89 -100.64
N ALA A 56 26.81 -100.92 -101.34
CA ALA A 56 27.07 -99.57 -100.85
C ALA A 56 25.89 -98.61 -101.05
N LEU A 57 24.83 -99.03 -101.76
CA LEU A 57 23.63 -98.21 -101.94
C LEU A 57 22.77 -98.23 -100.67
N VAL A 58 22.03 -97.15 -100.47
CA VAL A 58 21.11 -96.99 -99.34
C VAL A 58 19.82 -97.74 -99.63
N ARG A 59 19.38 -98.54 -98.66
CA ARG A 59 18.10 -99.23 -98.67
C ARG A 59 17.01 -98.39 -97.99
N ASP A 60 17.34 -97.80 -96.84
CA ASP A 60 16.38 -97.07 -96.00
C ASP A 60 17.08 -95.99 -95.17
N VAL A 61 16.32 -94.93 -94.84
CA VAL A 61 16.74 -93.82 -93.98
C VAL A 61 15.60 -93.49 -93.02
N SER A 62 15.88 -93.47 -91.73
CA SER A 62 14.92 -93.08 -90.68
C SER A 62 15.55 -92.16 -89.63
N VAL A 63 14.70 -91.44 -88.90
CA VAL A 63 15.07 -90.64 -87.74
C VAL A 63 14.13 -91.00 -86.59
N ASP A 64 14.66 -91.15 -85.38
CA ASP A 64 13.86 -91.40 -84.18
C ASP A 64 13.57 -90.12 -83.39
N ASP A 65 12.76 -90.23 -82.34
CA ASP A 65 12.37 -89.11 -81.47
C ASP A 65 13.54 -88.51 -80.67
N ASN A 66 14.66 -89.23 -80.57
CA ASN A 66 15.89 -88.75 -79.94
C ASN A 66 16.84 -88.07 -80.94
N GLY A 67 16.45 -87.99 -82.23
CA GLY A 67 17.26 -87.35 -83.27
C GLY A 67 18.32 -88.26 -83.89
N ILE A 68 18.28 -89.57 -83.65
CA ILE A 68 19.25 -90.51 -84.22
C ILE A 68 18.86 -90.83 -85.67
N PHE A 69 19.67 -90.35 -86.60
CA PHE A 69 19.53 -90.60 -88.03
C PHE A 69 20.18 -91.94 -88.40
N THR A 70 19.37 -92.90 -88.83
CA THR A 70 19.81 -94.27 -89.13
C THR A 70 19.74 -94.54 -90.63
N ILE A 71 20.89 -94.85 -91.23
CA ILE A 71 21.03 -95.22 -92.64
C ILE A 71 21.28 -96.72 -92.72
N THR A 72 20.41 -97.45 -93.42
CA THR A 72 20.62 -98.88 -93.69
C THR A 72 21.02 -99.09 -95.14
N TYR A 73 22.14 -99.76 -95.37
CA TYR A 73 22.63 -100.09 -96.71
C TYR A 73 22.03 -101.41 -97.22
N GLN A 74 22.09 -101.65 -98.54
CA GLN A 74 21.52 -102.85 -99.17
C GLN A 74 22.16 -104.16 -98.67
N ASN A 75 23.40 -104.11 -98.19
CA ASN A 75 24.07 -105.24 -97.54
C ASN A 75 23.57 -105.53 -96.10
N GLY A 76 22.67 -104.71 -95.56
CA GLY A 76 22.15 -104.80 -94.20
C GLY A 76 23.00 -104.10 -93.13
N SER A 77 24.16 -103.54 -93.46
CA SER A 77 24.94 -102.71 -92.54
C SER A 77 24.23 -101.40 -92.25
N VAL A 78 24.44 -100.87 -91.04
CA VAL A 78 23.79 -99.66 -90.55
C VAL A 78 24.84 -98.63 -90.15
N LYS A 79 24.59 -97.36 -90.48
CA LYS A 79 25.32 -96.22 -89.92
C LYS A 79 24.34 -95.29 -89.23
N THR A 80 24.68 -94.87 -88.01
CA THR A 80 23.88 -93.92 -87.24
C THR A 80 24.64 -92.60 -87.06
N TYR A 81 23.90 -91.51 -87.09
CA TYR A 81 24.38 -90.17 -86.75
C TYR A 81 23.45 -89.61 -85.68
N ASP A 82 24.01 -89.23 -84.54
CA ASP A 82 23.28 -88.62 -83.43
C ASP A 82 23.19 -87.11 -83.66
N LEU A 83 21.98 -86.56 -83.67
CA LEU A 83 21.77 -85.12 -83.75
C LEU A 83 21.54 -84.61 -82.32
N ASP A 84 22.32 -83.62 -81.88
CA ASP A 84 22.24 -83.00 -80.54
C ASP A 84 20.94 -82.15 -80.33
N ILE A 85 19.80 -82.59 -80.87
CA ILE A 85 18.52 -81.86 -80.82
C ILE A 85 17.98 -81.74 -79.39
N GLU A 86 18.28 -82.70 -78.53
CA GLU A 86 17.94 -82.72 -77.10
C GLU A 86 18.61 -81.58 -76.32
N LYS A 87 19.70 -81.00 -76.83
CA LYS A 87 20.42 -79.90 -76.18
C LYS A 87 19.87 -78.52 -76.52
N VAL A 88 18.93 -78.41 -77.45
CA VAL A 88 18.36 -77.14 -77.89
C VAL A 88 17.32 -76.66 -76.86
N VAL A 89 17.46 -75.42 -76.41
CA VAL A 89 16.46 -74.77 -75.54
C VAL A 89 15.28 -74.33 -76.39
N LEU A 90 14.09 -74.84 -76.09
CA LEU A 90 12.85 -74.45 -76.77
C LEU A 90 12.17 -73.26 -76.09
N ASN A 91 12.29 -73.15 -74.77
CA ASN A 91 11.68 -72.07 -74.01
C ASN A 91 12.56 -71.66 -72.83
N PHE A 92 12.50 -70.39 -72.45
CA PHE A 92 13.10 -69.87 -71.24
C PHE A 92 12.11 -68.98 -70.50
N ASP A 93 12.02 -69.14 -69.19
CA ASP A 93 11.12 -68.36 -68.34
C ASP A 93 11.72 -68.14 -66.94
N ILE A 94 11.19 -67.18 -66.19
CA ILE A 94 11.53 -66.96 -64.78
C ILE A 94 10.31 -67.34 -63.94
N ASN A 95 10.49 -68.30 -63.03
CA ASN A 95 9.42 -68.76 -62.15
C ASN A 95 9.22 -67.83 -60.93
N ASP A 96 8.15 -68.08 -60.16
CA ASP A 96 7.80 -67.35 -58.94
C ASP A 96 8.86 -67.47 -57.81
N GLN A 97 9.81 -68.41 -57.94
CA GLN A 97 10.93 -68.60 -57.03
C GLN A 97 12.21 -67.87 -57.50
N ASN A 98 12.10 -66.95 -58.48
CA ASN A 98 13.22 -66.23 -59.09
C ASN A 98 14.29 -67.17 -59.66
N GLN A 99 13.88 -68.22 -60.36
CA GLN A 99 14.79 -69.13 -61.04
C GLN A 99 14.59 -69.02 -62.55
N LEU A 100 15.69 -68.89 -63.31
CA LEU A 100 15.65 -69.00 -64.76
C LEU A 100 15.53 -70.48 -65.13
N VAL A 101 14.39 -70.86 -65.70
CA VAL A 101 14.07 -72.21 -66.14
C VAL A 101 14.23 -72.29 -67.64
N LEU A 102 15.20 -73.09 -68.10
CA LEU A 102 15.40 -73.41 -69.51
C LEU A 102 14.77 -74.77 -69.80
N THR A 103 13.78 -74.81 -70.69
CA THR A 103 13.14 -76.06 -71.13
C THR A 103 13.79 -76.52 -72.44
N LEU A 104 14.35 -77.74 -72.42
CA LEU A 104 15.02 -78.36 -73.56
C LEU A 104 14.03 -79.06 -74.49
N ALA A 105 14.46 -79.40 -75.70
CA ALA A 105 13.61 -80.03 -76.72
C ALA A 105 13.13 -81.44 -76.35
N ASP A 106 13.86 -82.13 -75.48
CA ASP A 106 13.48 -83.43 -74.89
C ASP A 106 12.48 -83.30 -73.73
N GLY A 107 12.07 -82.07 -73.37
CA GLY A 107 11.16 -81.77 -72.27
C GLY A 107 11.82 -81.67 -70.89
N THR A 108 13.14 -81.89 -70.79
CA THR A 108 13.88 -81.70 -69.53
C THR A 108 14.11 -80.23 -69.23
N GLN A 109 14.37 -79.90 -67.96
CA GLN A 109 14.57 -78.52 -67.51
C GLN A 109 15.94 -78.31 -66.86
N LYS A 110 16.58 -77.19 -67.18
CA LYS A 110 17.75 -76.67 -66.45
C LYS A 110 17.34 -75.43 -65.68
N ILE A 111 17.50 -75.48 -64.36
CA ILE A 111 17.08 -74.42 -63.44
C ILE A 111 18.32 -73.69 -62.92
N ILE A 112 18.32 -72.37 -63.05
CA ILE A 112 19.39 -71.49 -62.55
C ILE A 112 18.79 -70.59 -61.48
N ASP A 113 19.27 -70.71 -60.24
CA ASP A 113 18.83 -69.88 -59.12
C ASP A 113 19.37 -68.44 -59.24
N LEU A 114 18.46 -67.46 -59.40
CA LEU A 114 18.83 -66.06 -59.51
C LEU A 114 18.93 -65.35 -58.16
N THR A 115 18.55 -65.98 -57.04
CA THR A 115 18.55 -65.35 -55.71
C THR A 115 19.94 -64.91 -55.27
N ARG A 116 20.99 -65.63 -55.69
CA ARG A 116 22.39 -65.24 -55.44
C ARG A 116 22.84 -63.97 -56.17
N PHE A 117 22.06 -63.50 -57.15
CA PHE A 117 22.35 -62.27 -57.90
C PHE A 117 21.55 -61.06 -57.38
N VAL A 118 20.67 -61.25 -56.39
CA VAL A 118 19.95 -60.17 -55.72
C VAL A 118 20.67 -59.83 -54.42
N TYR A 119 21.26 -58.63 -54.35
CA TYR A 119 21.81 -58.12 -53.09
C TYR A 119 20.67 -57.79 -52.12
N SER A 120 20.75 -58.26 -50.88
CA SER A 120 19.85 -57.86 -49.78
C SER A 120 20.67 -57.35 -48.60
N VAL A 121 20.14 -56.36 -47.87
CA VAL A 121 20.77 -55.79 -46.66
C VAL A 121 19.72 -55.66 -45.55
N ASP A 122 20.13 -55.94 -44.32
CA ASP A 122 19.27 -55.85 -43.14
C ASP A 122 19.53 -54.56 -42.37
N SER A 123 18.48 -53.83 -41.99
CA SER A 123 18.62 -52.69 -41.08
C SER A 123 18.71 -53.14 -39.63
N THR A 124 19.42 -52.37 -38.81
CA THR A 124 19.44 -52.50 -37.34
C THR A 124 18.70 -51.33 -36.70
N ALA A 125 18.51 -51.37 -35.37
CA ALA A 125 17.93 -50.25 -34.63
C ALA A 125 18.78 -48.95 -34.70
N THR A 126 20.08 -49.06 -35.00
CA THR A 126 21.01 -47.90 -35.05
C THR A 126 21.36 -47.49 -36.46
N VAL A 127 21.52 -48.45 -37.36
CA VAL A 127 21.92 -48.23 -38.76
C VAL A 127 20.82 -48.74 -39.67
N SER A 128 20.20 -47.83 -40.41
CA SER A 128 19.30 -48.18 -41.51
C SER A 128 20.11 -48.37 -42.78
N MET A 129 19.86 -49.46 -43.49
CA MET A 129 20.49 -49.79 -44.76
C MET A 129 19.43 -49.90 -45.86
N GLN A 130 19.70 -49.31 -47.01
CA GLN A 130 18.85 -49.36 -48.19
C GLN A 130 19.69 -49.62 -49.44
N ILE A 131 19.11 -50.34 -50.39
CA ILE A 131 19.68 -50.55 -51.72
C ILE A 131 18.90 -49.68 -52.69
N ASN A 132 19.61 -48.80 -53.38
CA ASN A 132 19.07 -48.08 -54.53
C ASN A 132 19.95 -48.40 -55.73
N ASP A 133 19.37 -49.01 -56.77
CA ASP A 133 20.06 -49.61 -57.91
C ASP A 133 21.21 -50.55 -57.49
N ARG A 134 22.46 -50.06 -57.57
CA ARG A 134 23.71 -50.79 -57.26
C ARG A 134 24.47 -50.16 -56.10
N THR A 135 23.85 -49.26 -55.34
CA THR A 135 24.46 -48.56 -54.22
C THR A 135 23.75 -48.90 -52.92
N ILE A 136 24.53 -49.42 -51.96
CA ILE A 136 24.08 -49.62 -50.59
C ILE A 136 24.35 -48.32 -49.83
N THR A 137 23.31 -47.72 -49.27
CA THR A 137 23.44 -46.54 -48.40
C THR A 137 23.15 -46.94 -46.96
N ALA A 138 24.03 -46.54 -46.04
CA ALA A 138 23.83 -46.69 -44.60
C ALA A 138 23.60 -45.32 -43.96
N MET A 139 22.63 -45.23 -43.06
CA MET A 139 22.28 -44.00 -42.34
C MET A 139 22.13 -44.30 -40.85
N ILE A 140 22.56 -43.37 -40.00
CA ILE A 140 22.28 -43.45 -38.56
C ILE A 140 20.82 -43.05 -38.33
N VAL A 141 20.08 -43.88 -37.61
CA VAL A 141 18.68 -43.60 -37.26
C VAL A 141 18.64 -42.48 -36.21
N ASN A 142 17.80 -41.47 -36.42
CA ASN A 142 17.70 -40.35 -35.48
C ASN A 142 17.30 -40.84 -34.07
N GLY A 143 18.04 -40.39 -33.07
CA GLY A 143 17.81 -40.77 -31.67
C GLY A 143 18.29 -42.19 -31.29
N SER A 144 18.86 -42.96 -32.22
CA SER A 144 19.31 -44.33 -31.93
C SER A 144 20.65 -44.40 -31.18
N VAL A 145 21.41 -43.31 -31.17
CA VAL A 145 22.69 -43.22 -30.46
C VAL A 145 22.41 -42.79 -29.03
N THR A 146 22.44 -43.74 -28.10
CA THR A 146 22.31 -43.50 -26.66
C THR A 146 23.68 -43.21 -26.03
N MET A 147 23.68 -42.73 -24.79
CA MET A 147 24.90 -42.44 -24.02
C MET A 147 25.89 -43.63 -24.00
N GLU A 148 25.38 -44.87 -23.95
CA GLU A 148 26.20 -46.09 -23.94
C GLU A 148 26.93 -46.36 -25.27
N LYS A 149 26.45 -45.77 -26.37
CA LYS A 149 27.04 -45.88 -27.71
C LYS A 149 28.10 -44.81 -27.98
N LEU A 150 28.29 -43.86 -27.06
CA LEU A 150 29.29 -42.80 -27.17
C LEU A 150 30.64 -43.27 -26.62
N ASP A 151 31.71 -42.61 -27.08
CA ASP A 151 33.06 -42.85 -26.55
C ASP A 151 33.16 -42.52 -25.05
N ALA A 152 34.02 -43.23 -24.33
CA ALA A 152 34.18 -43.10 -22.88
C ALA A 152 34.58 -41.67 -22.44
N ALA A 153 35.35 -40.94 -23.25
CA ALA A 153 35.72 -39.56 -22.96
C ALA A 153 34.50 -38.64 -22.99
N ILE A 154 33.67 -38.75 -24.04
CA ILE A 154 32.42 -37.98 -24.19
C ILE A 154 31.43 -38.33 -23.08
N GLN A 155 31.32 -39.62 -22.74
CA GLN A 155 30.46 -40.03 -21.63
C GLN A 155 30.89 -39.40 -20.30
N THR A 156 32.20 -39.32 -20.06
CA THR A 156 32.75 -38.73 -18.83
C THR A 156 32.47 -37.23 -18.78
N GLU A 157 32.66 -36.52 -19.89
CA GLU A 157 32.39 -35.10 -20.01
C GLU A 157 30.92 -34.75 -19.75
N PHE A 158 29.98 -35.47 -20.37
CA PHE A 158 28.55 -35.26 -20.11
C PHE A 158 28.16 -35.55 -18.67
N ARG A 159 28.74 -36.59 -18.04
CA ARG A 159 28.52 -36.84 -16.61
C ARG A 159 29.05 -35.70 -15.74
N GLN A 160 30.21 -35.12 -16.09
CA GLN A 160 30.73 -33.95 -15.40
C GLN A 160 29.80 -32.75 -15.53
N TYR A 161 29.31 -32.45 -16.74
CA TYR A 161 28.32 -31.37 -16.93
C TYR A 161 27.03 -31.61 -16.15
N MET A 162 26.56 -32.86 -16.04
CA MET A 162 25.42 -33.18 -15.20
C MET A 162 25.69 -32.93 -13.71
N LEU A 163 26.88 -33.27 -13.21
CA LEU A 163 27.29 -33.00 -11.83
C LEU A 163 27.41 -31.50 -11.57
N ASP A 164 28.04 -30.75 -12.48
CA ASP A 164 28.19 -29.30 -12.37
C ASP A 164 26.82 -28.61 -12.37
N ALA A 165 25.90 -29.05 -13.21
CA ALA A 165 24.53 -28.54 -13.25
C ALA A 165 23.76 -28.86 -11.95
N GLN A 166 23.92 -30.06 -11.39
CA GLN A 166 23.32 -30.42 -10.10
C GLN A 166 23.89 -29.57 -8.96
N SER A 167 25.22 -29.39 -8.93
CA SER A 167 25.91 -28.54 -7.95
C SER A 167 25.42 -27.09 -8.04
N ALA A 168 25.32 -26.53 -9.25
CA ALA A 168 24.81 -25.18 -9.47
C ALA A 168 23.35 -25.02 -9.02
N ARG A 169 22.50 -26.01 -9.31
CA ARG A 169 21.11 -26.05 -8.83
C ARG A 169 21.04 -26.06 -7.31
N ASP A 170 21.82 -26.91 -6.65
CA ASP A 170 21.80 -27.05 -5.20
C ASP A 170 22.35 -25.79 -4.51
N ALA A 171 23.37 -25.16 -5.10
CA ALA A 171 23.87 -23.85 -4.67
C ALA A 171 22.78 -22.76 -4.78
N ALA A 172 22.07 -22.69 -5.91
CA ALA A 172 20.97 -21.75 -6.11
C ALA A 172 19.85 -21.95 -5.09
N LEU A 173 19.49 -23.20 -4.79
CA LEU A 173 18.50 -23.53 -3.77
C LEU A 173 18.96 -23.08 -2.37
N ASN A 174 20.23 -23.27 -2.03
CA ASN A 174 20.79 -22.81 -0.76
C ASN A 174 20.77 -21.28 -0.66
N TYR A 175 21.14 -20.55 -1.72
CA TYR A 175 21.03 -19.09 -1.75
C TYR A 175 19.60 -18.62 -1.52
N GLN A 176 18.62 -19.26 -2.19
CA GLN A 176 17.20 -18.94 -1.98
C GLN A 176 16.78 -19.14 -0.52
N LYS A 177 17.17 -20.27 0.10
CA LYS A 177 16.90 -20.55 1.52
C LYS A 177 17.52 -19.50 2.44
N PHE A 178 18.78 -19.13 2.21
CA PHE A 178 19.44 -18.10 3.00
C PHE A 178 18.79 -16.72 2.83
N THR A 179 18.42 -16.33 1.61
CA THR A 179 17.68 -15.09 1.39
C THR A 179 16.36 -15.10 2.17
N LYS A 180 15.59 -16.19 2.11
CA LYS A 180 14.34 -16.32 2.88
C LYS A 180 14.59 -16.20 4.38
N ARG A 181 15.59 -16.92 4.91
CA ARG A 181 16.03 -16.83 6.32
C ARG A 181 16.32 -15.38 6.73
N TYR A 182 17.15 -14.66 5.99
CA TYR A 182 17.57 -13.31 6.37
C TYR A 182 16.45 -12.27 6.22
N VAL A 183 15.51 -12.44 5.29
CA VAL A 183 14.44 -11.47 5.05
C VAL A 183 13.25 -11.72 5.96
N PHE A 184 12.77 -12.97 6.04
CA PHE A 184 11.50 -13.32 6.69
C PHE A 184 11.65 -14.29 7.87
N GLY A 185 12.83 -14.85 8.08
CA GLY A 185 12.99 -16.05 8.90
C GLY A 185 12.57 -17.31 8.15
N ASP A 186 12.95 -18.46 8.67
CA ASP A 186 12.56 -19.76 8.14
C ASP A 186 12.56 -20.82 9.26
N GLN A 187 11.59 -21.73 9.24
CA GLN A 187 11.43 -22.80 10.24
C GLN A 187 12.59 -23.79 10.22
N ASP A 188 13.26 -23.95 9.08
CA ASP A 188 14.45 -24.78 8.94
C ASP A 188 15.67 -24.21 9.68
N PHE A 189 15.61 -22.94 10.12
CA PHE A 189 16.70 -22.23 10.80
C PHE A 189 16.21 -21.66 12.14
N PRO A 190 16.26 -22.45 13.23
CA PRO A 190 15.84 -22.02 14.56
C PRO A 190 16.48 -20.70 14.99
N GLY A 191 15.66 -19.76 15.49
CA GLY A 191 16.09 -18.44 15.94
C GLY A 191 16.06 -17.36 14.84
N SER A 192 15.90 -17.74 13.56
CA SER A 192 15.81 -16.76 12.47
C SER A 192 14.51 -15.94 12.47
N GLU A 193 13.47 -16.40 13.18
CA GLU A 193 12.24 -15.66 13.41
C GLU A 193 12.46 -14.33 14.15
N ASN A 194 13.50 -14.26 14.98
CA ASN A 194 13.88 -13.08 15.75
C ASN A 194 15.17 -12.41 15.25
N ASP A 195 15.80 -12.99 14.22
CA ASP A 195 17.02 -12.47 13.60
C ASP A 195 16.84 -12.40 12.07
N CYS A 196 15.86 -11.61 11.65
CA CYS A 196 15.58 -11.34 10.25
C CYS A 196 15.16 -9.88 10.05
N ALA A 197 15.28 -9.39 8.81
CA ALA A 197 14.95 -8.02 8.45
C ALA A 197 13.50 -7.66 8.79
N LYS A 198 12.55 -8.59 8.58
CA LYS A 198 11.14 -8.38 8.94
C LYS A 198 10.97 -8.13 10.44
N PHE A 199 11.65 -8.90 11.30
CA PHE A 199 11.56 -8.75 12.75
C PHE A 199 12.02 -7.36 13.20
N TYR A 200 13.22 -6.94 12.77
CA TYR A 200 13.77 -5.62 13.11
C TYR A 200 12.90 -4.46 12.57
N TYR A 201 12.31 -4.63 11.38
CA TYR A 201 11.39 -3.65 10.82
C TYR A 201 10.12 -3.47 11.67
N GLU A 202 9.47 -4.57 12.07
CA GLU A 202 8.25 -4.51 12.89
C GLU A 202 8.57 -3.91 14.27
N GLN A 203 9.69 -4.30 14.90
CA GLN A 203 10.11 -3.70 16.17
C GLN A 203 10.29 -2.18 16.05
N THR A 204 10.99 -1.72 15.01
CA THR A 204 11.21 -0.29 14.78
C THR A 204 9.90 0.46 14.55
N LYS A 205 8.95 -0.16 13.86
CA LYS A 205 7.62 0.39 13.59
C LYS A 205 6.78 0.51 14.86
N ASP A 206 6.83 -0.49 15.74
CA ASP A 206 6.16 -0.48 17.04
C ASP A 206 6.78 0.57 17.98
N ASP A 207 8.11 0.67 18.00
CA ASP A 207 8.84 1.69 18.76
C ASP A 207 8.50 3.11 18.27
N ALA A 208 8.42 3.32 16.96
CA ALA A 208 8.01 4.59 16.37
C ALA A 208 6.57 4.96 16.76
N THR A 209 5.66 3.97 16.75
CA THR A 209 4.26 4.16 17.18
C THR A 209 4.20 4.57 18.65
N THR A 210 4.94 3.86 19.51
CA THR A 210 5.02 4.15 20.95
C THR A 210 5.62 5.54 21.20
N SER A 211 6.68 5.90 20.48
CA SER A 211 7.30 7.23 20.56
C SER A 211 6.32 8.35 20.17
N GLY A 212 5.53 8.14 19.12
CA GLY A 212 4.47 9.08 18.72
C GLY A 212 3.39 9.25 19.81
N GLN A 213 2.97 8.16 20.45
CA GLN A 213 2.01 8.21 21.56
C GLN A 213 2.58 8.96 22.77
N ASN A 214 3.84 8.69 23.13
CA ASN A 214 4.52 9.38 24.23
C ASN A 214 4.67 10.88 23.96
N ALA A 215 5.00 11.26 22.72
CA ALA A 215 5.07 12.66 22.32
C ALA A 215 3.70 13.36 22.44
N GLN A 216 2.61 12.68 22.04
CA GLN A 216 1.26 13.23 22.19
C GLN A 216 0.88 13.40 23.67
N GLN A 217 1.15 12.41 24.52
CA GLN A 217 0.88 12.50 25.96
C GLN A 217 1.67 13.65 26.62
N ALA A 218 2.93 13.87 26.19
CA ALA A 218 3.74 14.98 26.65
C ALA A 218 3.15 16.34 26.21
N ALA A 219 2.66 16.45 24.97
CA ALA A 219 1.98 17.64 24.48
C ALA A 219 0.70 17.93 25.28
N ASP A 220 -0.14 16.91 25.52
CA ASP A 220 -1.37 17.05 26.30
C ASP A 220 -1.08 17.49 27.75
N SER A 221 -0.04 16.90 28.36
CA SER A 221 0.42 17.28 29.70
C SER A 221 0.90 18.74 29.78
N ALA A 222 1.55 19.24 28.72
CA ALA A 222 1.96 20.64 28.62
C ALA A 222 0.75 21.58 28.51
N VAL A 223 -0.30 21.20 27.78
CA VAL A 223 -1.57 21.96 27.69
C VAL A 223 -2.26 22.02 29.05
N VAL A 224 -2.36 20.90 29.76
CA VAL A 224 -2.92 20.85 31.12
C VAL A 224 -2.14 21.76 32.06
N SER A 225 -0.81 21.68 32.02
CA SER A 225 0.08 22.52 32.86
C SER A 225 -0.11 24.01 32.58
N THR A 226 -0.22 24.39 31.29
CA THR A 226 -0.48 25.77 30.87
C THR A 226 -1.83 26.27 31.38
N THR A 227 -2.86 25.43 31.25
CA THR A 227 -4.21 25.75 31.74
C THR A 227 -4.21 25.95 33.26
N GLN A 228 -3.53 25.05 33.99
CA GLN A 228 -3.43 25.13 35.44
C GLN A 228 -2.66 26.37 35.91
N ALA A 229 -1.60 26.75 35.19
CA ALA A 229 -0.88 28.00 35.44
C ALA A 229 -1.77 29.24 35.22
N GLY A 230 -2.62 29.22 34.18
CA GLY A 230 -3.63 30.26 33.95
C GLY A 230 -4.62 30.37 35.11
N ILE A 231 -5.18 29.24 35.57
CA ILE A 231 -6.10 29.19 36.72
C ILE A 231 -5.41 29.72 37.99
N ALA A 232 -4.16 29.32 38.25
CA ALA A 232 -3.39 29.80 39.40
C ALA A 232 -3.19 31.32 39.35
N THR A 233 -2.90 31.87 38.16
CA THR A 233 -2.76 33.31 37.94
C THR A 233 -4.07 34.04 38.23
N THR A 234 -5.20 33.55 37.74
CA THR A 234 -6.52 34.14 38.03
C THR A 234 -6.85 34.07 39.52
N LYS A 235 -6.57 32.95 40.19
CA LYS A 235 -6.78 32.82 41.64
C LYS A 235 -5.91 33.80 42.44
N ALA A 236 -4.65 33.96 42.06
CA ALA A 236 -3.74 34.92 42.70
C ALA A 236 -4.24 36.36 42.51
N ALA A 237 -4.68 36.73 41.31
CA ALA A 237 -5.26 38.05 41.05
C ALA A 237 -6.53 38.30 41.90
N ALA A 238 -7.42 37.31 41.99
CA ALA A 238 -8.62 37.39 42.82
C ALA A 238 -8.29 37.52 44.31
N ALA A 239 -7.29 36.78 44.81
CA ALA A 239 -6.83 36.89 46.19
C ALA A 239 -6.25 38.28 46.50
N THR A 240 -5.43 38.84 45.59
CA THR A 240 -4.91 40.21 45.70
C THR A 240 -6.04 41.24 45.73
N ALA A 241 -7.04 41.10 44.84
CA ALA A 241 -8.21 41.98 44.83
C ALA A 241 -9.00 41.91 46.16
N ALA A 242 -9.22 40.71 46.70
CA ALA A 242 -9.88 40.52 47.99
C ALA A 242 -9.08 41.13 49.17
N ALA A 243 -7.75 41.01 49.15
CA ALA A 243 -6.88 41.64 50.15
C ALA A 243 -6.95 43.17 50.08
N ASN A 244 -6.95 43.75 48.87
CA ASN A 244 -7.10 45.19 48.67
C ASN A 244 -8.47 45.71 49.15
N GLN A 245 -9.55 44.96 48.88
CA GLN A 245 -10.88 45.31 49.38
C GLN A 245 -10.92 45.30 50.91
N THR A 246 -10.35 44.25 51.52
CA THR A 246 -10.25 44.14 52.99
C THR A 246 -9.47 45.32 53.58
N ALA A 247 -8.35 45.72 52.97
CA ALA A 247 -7.57 46.88 53.41
C ALA A 247 -8.38 48.20 53.30
N ALA A 248 -9.15 48.38 52.23
CA ALA A 248 -10.04 49.53 52.06
C ALA A 248 -11.16 49.55 53.12
N ASP A 249 -11.73 48.39 53.45
CA ASP A 249 -12.75 48.26 54.50
C ASP A 249 -12.17 48.59 55.89
N VAL A 250 -10.93 48.16 56.17
CA VAL A 250 -10.20 48.52 57.41
C VAL A 250 -9.95 50.03 57.49
N LEU A 251 -9.52 50.67 56.40
CA LEU A 251 -9.33 52.11 56.37
C LEU A 251 -10.64 52.86 56.64
N THR A 252 -11.73 52.45 55.99
CA THR A 252 -13.07 53.01 56.19
C THR A 252 -13.53 52.85 57.64
N THR A 253 -13.31 51.66 58.21
CA THR A 253 -13.64 51.38 59.62
C THR A 253 -12.81 52.25 60.57
N THR A 254 -11.53 52.46 60.27
CA THR A 254 -10.63 53.31 61.05
C THR A 254 -11.08 54.77 61.02
N GLN A 255 -11.42 55.30 59.85
CA GLN A 255 -11.97 56.66 59.70
C GLN A 255 -13.26 56.86 60.51
N LYS A 256 -14.18 55.88 60.46
CA LYS A 256 -15.39 55.89 61.28
C LYS A 256 -15.08 55.89 62.78
N ALA A 257 -14.12 55.08 63.22
CA ALA A 257 -13.68 55.04 64.62
C ALA A 257 -13.06 56.39 65.06
N THR A 258 -12.22 57.01 64.22
CA THR A 258 -11.66 58.35 64.49
C THR A 258 -12.75 59.41 64.58
N ALA A 259 -13.72 59.41 63.66
CA ALA A 259 -14.85 60.33 63.69
C ALA A 259 -15.72 60.15 64.94
N ALA A 260 -15.93 58.90 65.37
CA ALA A 260 -16.61 58.60 66.64
C ALA A 260 -15.82 59.14 67.85
N GLY A 261 -14.49 58.94 67.90
CA GLY A 261 -13.65 59.50 68.97
C GLY A 261 -13.61 61.03 69.00
N ALA A 262 -13.60 61.68 67.83
CA ALA A 262 -13.73 63.14 67.74
C ALA A 262 -15.11 63.61 68.26
N SER A 263 -16.17 62.89 67.91
CA SER A 263 -17.54 63.19 68.41
C SER A 263 -17.63 63.01 69.93
N GLU A 264 -16.99 61.99 70.48
CA GLU A 264 -16.86 61.78 71.94
C GLU A 264 -16.12 62.93 72.62
N GLN A 265 -15.03 63.42 72.03
CA GLN A 265 -14.30 64.57 72.57
C GLN A 265 -15.14 65.84 72.56
N VAL A 266 -15.86 66.12 71.46
CA VAL A 266 -16.81 67.24 71.38
C VAL A 266 -17.87 67.14 72.49
N ALA A 267 -18.37 65.92 72.77
CA ALA A 267 -19.31 65.71 73.86
C ALA A 267 -18.69 66.00 75.24
N ARG A 268 -17.43 65.58 75.48
CA ARG A 268 -16.68 65.91 76.71
C ARG A 268 -16.46 67.41 76.86
N ASP A 269 -16.06 68.10 75.80
CA ASP A 269 -15.81 69.55 75.84
C ASP A 269 -17.10 70.33 76.13
N LYS A 270 -18.22 69.93 75.52
CA LYS A 270 -19.54 70.51 75.84
C LYS A 270 -19.94 70.27 77.30
N ALA A 271 -19.67 69.09 77.85
CA ALA A 271 -19.92 68.81 79.26
C ALA A 271 -19.06 69.67 80.19
N ALA A 272 -17.77 69.87 79.87
CA ALA A 272 -16.89 70.76 80.62
C ALA A 272 -17.35 72.22 80.57
N GLN A 273 -17.73 72.72 79.38
CA GLN A 273 -18.30 74.06 79.21
C GLN A 273 -19.57 74.25 80.04
N ALA A 274 -20.46 73.25 80.06
CA ALA A 274 -21.65 73.28 80.91
C ALA A 274 -21.29 73.38 82.40
N GLY A 275 -20.25 72.67 82.87
CA GLY A 275 -19.74 72.78 84.23
C GLY A 275 -19.15 74.16 84.56
N VAL A 276 -18.44 74.79 83.61
CA VAL A 276 -17.96 76.17 83.76
C VAL A 276 -19.14 77.14 83.82
N SER A 277 -20.14 77.01 82.95
CA SER A 277 -21.35 77.82 82.98
C SER A 277 -22.13 77.66 84.29
N GLN A 278 -22.22 76.44 84.84
CA GLN A 278 -22.82 76.20 86.15
C GLN A 278 -22.08 76.96 87.26
N THR A 279 -20.75 76.92 87.26
CA THR A 279 -19.91 77.63 88.23
C THR A 279 -20.11 79.15 88.13
N ALA A 280 -20.11 79.69 86.91
CA ALA A 280 -20.34 81.11 86.65
C ALA A 280 -21.73 81.56 87.13
N ALA A 281 -22.78 80.76 86.84
CA ALA A 281 -24.12 81.03 87.34
C ALA A 281 -24.18 81.05 88.88
N GLY A 282 -23.46 80.14 89.55
CA GLY A 282 -23.33 80.13 91.00
C GLY A 282 -22.66 81.40 91.56
N GLN A 283 -21.60 81.88 90.91
CA GLN A 283 -20.93 83.14 91.28
C GLN A 283 -21.85 84.35 91.08
N SER A 284 -22.59 84.42 89.97
CA SER A 284 -23.58 85.48 89.75
C SER A 284 -24.70 85.47 90.80
N ALA A 285 -25.16 84.28 91.21
CA ALA A 285 -26.14 84.17 92.29
C ALA A 285 -25.59 84.69 93.63
N ALA A 286 -24.33 84.37 93.96
CA ALA A 286 -23.66 84.91 95.15
C ALA A 286 -23.50 86.43 95.10
N ALA A 287 -23.13 87.00 93.94
CA ALA A 287 -23.02 88.44 93.74
C ALA A 287 -24.37 89.16 93.90
N ALA A 288 -25.45 88.56 93.38
CA ALA A 288 -26.81 89.07 93.58
C ALA A 288 -27.21 89.05 95.06
N GLN A 289 -26.85 87.98 95.80
CA GLN A 289 -27.11 87.87 97.23
C GLN A 289 -26.36 88.95 98.04
N ASN A 290 -25.08 89.21 97.73
CA ASN A 290 -24.31 90.29 98.35
C ASN A 290 -24.89 91.68 98.05
N SER A 291 -25.35 91.91 96.82
CA SER A 291 -26.00 93.18 96.46
C SER A 291 -27.30 93.40 97.23
N ALA A 292 -28.09 92.35 97.46
CA ALA A 292 -29.30 92.41 98.29
C ALA A 292 -28.99 92.75 99.76
N LEU A 293 -27.90 92.20 100.32
CA LEU A 293 -27.45 92.53 101.68
C LEU A 293 -27.01 94.01 101.79
N MET A 294 -26.29 94.53 100.80
CA MET A 294 -25.92 95.95 100.74
C MET A 294 -27.13 96.88 100.63
N ALA A 295 -28.15 96.52 99.84
CA ALA A 295 -29.38 97.30 99.75
C ALA A 295 -30.11 97.36 101.11
N LYS A 296 -30.17 96.25 101.84
CA LYS A 296 -30.75 96.21 103.20
C LYS A 296 -30.01 97.12 104.17
N ARG A 297 -28.67 97.14 104.10
CA ARG A 297 -27.80 97.99 104.93
C ARG A 297 -28.21 99.47 104.87
N TYR A 298 -28.35 100.01 103.66
CA TYR A 298 -28.65 101.44 103.47
C TYR A 298 -30.07 101.84 103.87
N VAL A 299 -31.03 100.92 103.80
CA VAL A 299 -32.45 101.23 104.06
C VAL A 299 -32.80 101.09 105.54
N GLU A 300 -32.45 99.97 106.16
CA GLU A 300 -32.97 99.59 107.49
C GLU A 300 -31.90 99.55 108.59
N GLY A 301 -30.61 99.53 108.22
CA GLY A 301 -29.51 99.24 109.14
C GLY A 301 -29.46 97.77 109.60
N GLY A 302 -28.49 97.43 110.46
CA GLY A 302 -28.40 96.10 111.09
C GLY A 302 -27.78 94.99 110.24
N VAL A 303 -26.94 95.34 109.25
CA VAL A 303 -26.13 94.39 108.48
C VAL A 303 -24.72 94.27 109.08
N VAL A 304 -24.19 95.35 109.67
CA VAL A 304 -23.00 95.33 110.55
C VAL A 304 -23.24 96.17 111.82
N PRO A 305 -22.46 95.98 112.90
CA PRO A 305 -22.73 96.57 114.21
C PRO A 305 -22.77 98.11 114.24
N GLU A 306 -22.08 98.78 113.31
CA GLU A 306 -21.98 100.24 113.27
C GLU A 306 -23.21 100.95 112.65
N ASP A 307 -24.14 100.23 112.02
CA ASP A 307 -25.27 100.79 111.24
C ASP A 307 -26.46 101.30 112.09
N THR A 308 -26.28 101.62 113.38
CA THR A 308 -27.40 102.02 114.26
C THR A 308 -27.79 103.49 114.11
N GLU A 309 -26.89 104.33 113.58
CA GLU A 309 -27.07 105.80 113.52
C GLU A 309 -26.98 106.39 112.10
N ASP A 310 -26.49 105.64 111.10
CA ASP A 310 -26.34 106.09 109.70
C ASP A 310 -27.17 105.25 108.72
N ASN A 311 -28.49 105.37 108.83
CA ASN A 311 -29.43 104.75 107.90
C ASN A 311 -30.64 105.65 107.68
N ALA A 312 -31.37 105.44 106.57
CA ALA A 312 -32.51 106.27 106.21
C ALA A 312 -33.59 106.33 107.32
N LYS A 313 -33.74 105.25 108.10
CA LYS A 313 -34.68 105.16 109.23
C LYS A 313 -34.32 106.07 110.40
N TRP A 314 -33.04 106.20 110.74
CA TRP A 314 -32.56 107.04 111.85
C TRP A 314 -32.79 108.54 111.56
N TYR A 315 -32.45 109.02 110.35
CA TYR A 315 -32.67 110.41 109.95
C TYR A 315 -34.16 110.80 109.98
N TRP A 316 -35.07 109.88 109.61
CA TRP A 316 -36.51 110.12 109.67
C TRP A 316 -37.02 110.39 111.10
N GLN A 317 -36.45 109.72 112.11
CA GLN A 317 -36.88 109.87 113.50
C GLN A 317 -36.45 111.22 114.12
N GLN A 318 -35.29 111.76 113.73
CA GLN A 318 -34.79 113.05 114.23
C GLN A 318 -35.64 114.24 113.77
N VAL A 319 -36.16 114.19 112.54
CA VAL A 319 -37.02 115.24 111.98
C VAL A 319 -38.34 115.38 112.75
N GLN A 320 -38.87 114.28 113.28
CA GLN A 320 -40.10 114.29 114.09
C GLN A 320 -39.91 115.00 115.44
N ILE A 321 -38.73 114.89 116.05
CA ILE A 321 -38.41 115.50 117.35
C ILE A 321 -38.32 117.03 117.24
N LEU A 322 -37.72 117.54 116.16
CA LEU A 322 -37.56 118.98 115.91
C LEU A 322 -38.89 119.71 115.70
N LYS A 323 -39.87 119.04 115.10
CA LYS A 323 -41.21 119.60 114.82
C LYS A 323 -41.99 119.96 116.10
N ALA A 324 -41.82 119.21 117.18
CA ALA A 324 -42.59 119.42 118.42
C ALA A 324 -42.17 120.66 119.21
N GLN A 325 -40.95 121.17 119.02
CA GLN A 325 -40.40 122.30 119.80
C GLN A 325 -40.79 123.69 119.24
N VAL A 326 -41.19 123.78 117.96
CA VAL A 326 -41.49 125.05 117.29
C VAL A 326 -42.94 125.51 117.49
N ASP A 327 -43.88 124.58 117.71
CA ASP A 327 -45.32 124.88 117.82
C ASP A 327 -45.73 125.53 119.17
N GLN A 328 -44.83 125.64 120.17
CA GLN A 328 -45.15 126.18 121.51
C GLN A 328 -44.80 127.67 121.71
N ALA A 329 -44.11 128.34 120.76
CA ALA A 329 -43.47 129.64 121.00
C ALA A 329 -44.06 130.88 120.26
N ALA A 330 -45.04 130.77 119.37
CA ALA A 330 -45.43 131.91 118.51
C ALA A 330 -46.95 132.24 118.47
N LYS A 331 -47.34 133.35 119.13
CA LYS A 331 -48.57 134.14 118.88
C LYS A 331 -48.19 135.44 118.15
N ILE A 332 -48.42 135.60 116.82
CA ILE A 332 -48.54 136.92 116.12
C ILE A 332 -49.47 136.81 114.87
N SER A 333 -50.26 137.87 114.65
CA SER A 333 -51.35 138.11 113.67
C SER A 333 -50.93 139.04 112.51
N ILE A 334 -51.58 138.95 111.32
CA ILE A 334 -51.29 139.68 110.05
C ILE A 334 -52.41 140.73 109.71
N PRO A 335 -52.13 141.93 109.15
CA PRO A 335 -53.16 142.84 108.60
C PRO A 335 -53.39 142.72 107.07
N GLN A 336 -54.64 142.92 106.61
CA GLN A 336 -55.11 142.86 105.20
C GLN A 336 -55.78 144.18 104.75
N PHE A 337 -55.58 144.60 103.48
CA PHE A 337 -56.12 145.83 102.86
C PHE A 337 -57.10 145.53 101.69
N TYR A 338 -58.13 146.36 101.45
CA TYR A 338 -59.05 146.25 100.30
C TYR A 338 -59.62 147.61 99.81
N VAL A 339 -60.17 147.67 98.58
CA VAL A 339 -60.73 148.89 97.95
C VAL A 339 -62.27 148.83 97.90
N ASP A 340 -62.96 149.88 98.35
CA ASP A 340 -64.43 150.02 98.23
C ASP A 340 -64.79 150.71 96.89
N MET A 341 -65.30 149.93 95.94
CA MET A 341 -65.57 150.37 94.56
C MET A 341 -66.78 151.30 94.40
N SER A 342 -67.60 151.48 95.44
CA SER A 342 -68.76 152.39 95.38
C SER A 342 -68.40 153.83 95.75
N LYS A 343 -67.28 154.02 96.47
CA LYS A 343 -66.80 155.32 96.97
C LYS A 343 -65.35 155.63 96.59
N MET A 344 -64.70 154.73 95.83
CA MET A 344 -63.30 154.87 95.37
C MET A 344 -62.33 155.19 96.52
N GLN A 345 -62.45 154.47 97.65
CA GLN A 345 -61.59 154.63 98.83
C GLN A 345 -60.98 153.29 99.27
N LEU A 346 -59.67 153.27 99.55
CA LEU A 346 -58.95 152.12 100.14
C LEU A 346 -59.24 152.05 101.65
N LYS A 347 -59.65 150.88 102.17
CA LYS A 347 -59.93 150.63 103.60
C LYS A 347 -59.21 149.38 104.13
N SER A 348 -58.72 149.46 105.36
CA SER A 348 -58.17 148.33 106.13
C SER A 348 -59.26 147.75 107.04
N ARG A 349 -59.32 146.41 107.18
CA ARG A 349 -60.25 145.74 108.12
C ARG A 349 -59.78 145.75 109.57
N THR A 350 -58.53 146.13 109.82
CA THR A 350 -57.99 146.32 111.18
C THR A 350 -57.74 147.81 111.40
N ALA A 351 -58.20 148.33 112.55
CA ALA A 351 -58.25 149.76 112.86
C ALA A 351 -56.86 150.43 112.85
N ALA A 352 -56.45 150.93 111.68
CA ALA A 352 -55.36 151.88 111.50
C ALA A 352 -55.97 153.30 111.52
N LYS A 353 -55.74 154.05 112.60
CA LYS A 353 -56.07 155.48 112.73
C LYS A 353 -54.92 156.29 112.12
N GLY A 354 -55.20 157.31 111.29
CA GLY A 354 -54.23 158.38 110.97
C GLY A 354 -54.13 158.95 109.54
N ILE A 355 -54.69 158.33 108.49
CA ILE A 355 -54.48 158.82 107.10
C ILE A 355 -55.77 158.75 106.26
N SER A 356 -56.11 159.83 105.53
CA SER A 356 -57.16 159.82 104.50
C SER A 356 -56.60 160.18 103.13
N PHE A 357 -57.01 159.45 102.10
CA PHE A 357 -56.62 159.64 100.70
C PHE A 357 -57.83 160.12 99.88
N ARG A 358 -57.64 161.12 99.01
CA ARG A 358 -58.64 161.59 98.05
C ARG A 358 -58.03 161.73 96.64
N LEU A 359 -58.90 161.59 95.63
CA LEU A 359 -58.57 161.69 94.21
C LEU A 359 -59.41 162.82 93.59
N GLU A 360 -58.78 163.90 93.14
CA GLU A 360 -59.45 164.99 92.41
C GLU A 360 -58.51 165.56 91.33
N ALA A 361 -59.06 165.76 90.12
CA ALA A 361 -58.34 166.15 88.89
C ALA A 361 -57.12 165.26 88.51
N GLY A 362 -57.19 163.96 88.82
CA GLY A 362 -56.19 162.98 88.39
C GLY A 362 -54.88 162.96 89.18
N LYS A 363 -54.80 163.66 90.34
CA LYS A 363 -53.66 163.55 91.28
C LYS A 363 -54.10 162.98 92.62
N PHE A 364 -53.28 162.10 93.18
CA PHE A 364 -53.48 161.44 94.47
C PHE A 364 -52.87 162.29 95.58
N ILE A 365 -53.67 162.73 96.56
CA ILE A 365 -53.21 163.55 97.68
C ILE A 365 -53.53 162.83 98.99
N GLY A 366 -52.48 162.52 99.76
CA GLY A 366 -52.58 161.98 101.12
C GLY A 366 -52.34 163.09 102.15
N LYS A 367 -53.25 163.25 103.11
CA LYS A 367 -53.12 164.18 104.23
C LYS A 367 -53.16 163.41 105.54
N GLU A 368 -52.14 163.63 106.36
CA GLU A 368 -52.00 163.08 107.70
C GLU A 368 -53.06 163.71 108.63
N ILE A 369 -53.81 162.88 109.35
CA ILE A 369 -54.69 163.33 110.42
C ILE A 369 -53.92 163.06 111.71
N LEU A 370 -53.38 164.11 112.31
CA LEU A 370 -52.80 164.04 113.64
C LEU A 370 -53.86 163.58 114.64
N GLN A 371 -53.69 162.36 115.14
CA GLN A 371 -53.98 161.97 116.51
C GLN A 371 -52.93 160.97 116.98
#